data_AF-A0A958R3K0-F1
#
_entry.id   AF-A0A958R3K0-F1
#
_cell.length_a   1.000
_cell.length_b   1.000
_cell.length_c   1.000
_cell.angle_alpha   90.00
_cell.angle_beta   90.00
_cell.angle_gamma   90.00
#
_symmetry.space_group_name_H-M   'P 1'
#
loop_
_entity.id
_entity.type
_entity.pdbx_description
1 polymer ?
#
loop_
_entity_poly.entity_id
_entity_poly.type
_entity_poly.pdbx_seq_one_letter_code
_entity_poly.pdbx_strand_id
1 'polypeptide(L)' 'PRPGCVSIYKVRDMVGVLGQWVEGTFKNSKGHTRGQFNGGLWPQKASTIFYRTVAHGPGYSDYSIGCRCASSP' A
#
# COMPACT_ATOMS: atom_id res chain seq x y z
N PRO A 1 -21.55 -1.74 1.28
CA PRO A 1 -20.43 -2.72 1.35
C PRO A 1 -19.95 -3.11 -0.06
N ARG A 2 -18.74 -2.73 -0.48
CA ARG A 2 -18.21 -3.14 -1.80
C ARG A 2 -17.82 -4.63 -1.76
N PRO A 3 -18.51 -5.53 -2.47
CA PRO A 3 -18.08 -6.92 -2.59
C PRO A 3 -16.84 -6.93 -3.49
N GLY A 4 -15.65 -7.09 -2.91
CA GLY A 4 -14.42 -7.07 -3.71
C GLY A 4 -13.11 -6.83 -2.95
N CYS A 5 -13.15 -6.55 -1.65
CA CYS A 5 -11.93 -6.31 -0.87
C CYS A 5 -11.43 -7.56 -0.12
N VAL A 6 -11.82 -8.76 -0.56
CA VAL A 6 -11.39 -10.03 0.05
C VAL A 6 -10.70 -10.88 -1.02
N SER A 7 -9.47 -11.29 -0.78
CA SER A 7 -8.73 -12.16 -1.69
C SER A 7 -9.27 -13.60 -1.66
N ILE A 8 -8.87 -14.41 -2.64
CA ILE A 8 -9.14 -15.87 -2.64
C ILE A 8 -8.57 -16.57 -1.39
N TYR A 9 -7.57 -15.97 -0.75
CA TYR A 9 -6.95 -16.41 0.50
C TYR A 9 -7.58 -15.78 1.76
N LYS A 10 -8.77 -15.20 1.63
CA LYS A 10 -9.53 -14.55 2.73
C LYS A 10 -8.88 -13.32 3.36
N VAL A 11 -7.81 -12.79 2.77
CA VAL A 11 -7.19 -11.53 3.21
C VAL A 11 -8.11 -10.37 2.88
N ARG A 12 -8.42 -9.53 3.87
CA ARG A 12 -9.36 -8.41 3.75
C ARG A 12 -8.65 -7.06 3.53
N ASP A 13 -9.43 -6.08 3.09
CA ASP A 13 -9.03 -4.67 2.99
C ASP A 13 -7.76 -4.47 2.15
N MET A 14 -7.65 -5.26 1.08
CA MET A 14 -6.52 -5.23 0.15
C MET A 14 -6.52 -3.99 -0.76
N VAL A 15 -7.67 -3.30 -0.91
CA VAL A 15 -7.85 -2.18 -1.84
C VAL A 15 -8.64 -1.05 -1.18
N GLY A 16 -8.13 0.17 -1.28
CA GLY A 16 -8.88 1.41 -1.06
C GLY A 16 -9.26 1.73 0.38
N VAL A 17 -8.68 1.04 1.36
CA VAL A 17 -8.87 1.35 2.79
C VAL A 17 -7.68 2.17 3.27
N LEU A 18 -6.48 1.60 3.23
CA LEU A 18 -5.22 2.26 3.57
C LEU A 18 -4.19 2.00 2.47
N GLY A 19 -3.34 3.00 2.19
CA GLY A 19 -2.11 2.75 1.46
C GLY A 19 -1.23 1.82 2.30
N GLN A 20 -0.88 0.65 1.75
CA GLN A 20 -0.16 -0.39 2.48
C GLN A 20 1.34 -0.29 2.21
N TRP A 21 2.15 -0.05 3.25
CA TRP A 21 3.60 -0.22 3.18
C TRP A 21 3.94 -1.62 2.66
N VAL A 22 4.94 -1.68 1.79
CA VAL A 22 5.59 -2.92 1.38
C VAL A 22 7.10 -2.81 1.62
N GLU A 23 7.77 -3.95 1.74
CA GLU A 23 9.22 -4.01 1.95
C GLU A 23 10.01 -3.37 0.79
N GLY A 24 9.42 -3.32 -0.41
CA GLY A 24 10.03 -2.71 -1.59
C GLY A 24 10.38 -1.24 -1.38
N THR A 25 11.63 -0.90 -1.67
CA THR A 25 12.11 0.49 -1.72
C THR A 25 12.55 0.86 -3.14
N PHE A 26 12.40 2.13 -3.49
CA PHE A 26 12.86 2.72 -4.73
C PHE A 26 13.89 3.79 -4.47
N LYS A 27 14.96 3.82 -5.25
CA LYS A 27 15.89 4.94 -5.27
C LYS A 27 15.44 5.94 -6.34
N ASN A 28 15.29 7.21 -5.97
CA ASN A 28 15.04 8.26 -6.96
C ASN A 28 16.35 8.69 -7.66
N SER A 29 16.24 9.56 -8.66
CA SER A 29 17.39 10.11 -9.41
C SER A 29 18.39 10.91 -8.55
N LYS A 30 18.02 11.26 -7.31
CA LYS A 30 18.87 11.94 -6.33
C LYS A 30 19.49 10.97 -5.31
N GLY A 31 19.32 9.66 -5.49
CA GLY A 31 19.84 8.63 -4.59
C GLY A 31 19.06 8.44 -3.28
N HIS A 32 17.94 9.13 -3.08
CA HIS A 32 17.11 8.97 -1.89
C HIS A 32 16.25 7.72 -1.98
N THR A 33 16.24 6.95 -0.89
CA THR A 33 15.33 5.81 -0.72
C THR A 33 13.90 6.31 -0.44
N ARG A 34 12.96 5.83 -1.23
CA ARG A 34 11.52 6.00 -1.06
C ARG A 34 10.89 4.64 -0.83
N GLY A 35 9.93 4.53 0.07
CA GLY A 35 9.14 3.31 0.19
C GLY A 35 7.91 3.35 -0.72
N GLN A 36 7.29 2.19 -0.86
CA GLN A 36 6.16 1.95 -1.76
C GLN A 36 4.87 1.71 -0.98
N PHE A 37 3.76 2.19 -1.53
CA PHE A 37 2.40 1.93 -1.06
C PHE A 37 1.55 1.22 -2.12
N ASN A 38 0.82 0.19 -1.71
CA ASN A 38 -0.08 -0.56 -2.58
C ASN A 38 -1.55 -0.46 -2.15
N GLY A 39 -2.46 -0.80 -3.07
CA GLY A 39 -3.90 -0.98 -2.82
C GLY A 39 -4.71 0.33 -2.79
N GLY A 40 -4.07 1.46 -2.55
CA GLY A 40 -4.71 2.77 -2.48
C GLY A 40 -5.46 2.99 -1.17
N LEU A 41 -5.93 4.22 -0.97
CA LEU A 41 -6.50 4.69 0.31
C LEU A 41 -7.95 5.17 0.15
N TRP A 42 -8.71 5.25 1.23
CA TRP A 42 -10.05 5.85 1.17
C TRP A 42 -9.96 7.39 1.21
N PRO A 43 -10.73 8.16 0.40
CA PRO A 43 -11.72 7.75 -0.62
C PRO A 43 -11.16 7.75 -2.07
N GLN A 44 -9.87 7.49 -2.26
CA GLN A 44 -9.20 7.61 -3.54
C GLN A 44 -9.89 6.76 -4.63
N LYS A 45 -10.34 7.43 -5.70
CA LYS A 45 -11.01 6.77 -6.85
C LYS A 45 -10.09 5.82 -7.62
N ALA A 46 -8.79 6.10 -7.65
CA ALA A 46 -7.78 5.30 -8.35
C ALA A 46 -7.36 4.02 -7.60
N SER A 47 -7.94 3.74 -6.42
CA SER A 47 -7.62 2.55 -5.64
C SER A 47 -8.00 1.28 -6.39
N THR A 48 -7.00 0.43 -6.66
CA THR A 48 -7.14 -0.86 -7.35
C THR A 48 -6.11 -1.85 -6.80
N ILE A 49 -6.24 -3.13 -7.17
CA ILE A 49 -5.24 -4.16 -6.84
C ILE A 49 -3.85 -3.89 -7.45
N PHE A 50 -3.79 -3.07 -8.50
CA PHE A 50 -2.54 -2.70 -9.18
C PHE A 50 -2.04 -1.30 -8.79
N TYR A 51 -2.77 -0.60 -7.91
CA TYR A 51 -2.37 0.72 -7.48
C TYR A 51 -1.04 0.65 -6.73
N ARG A 52 -0.07 1.45 -7.19
CA ARG A 52 1.27 1.58 -6.61
C ARG A 52 1.63 3.06 -6.53
N THR A 53 2.13 3.50 -5.38
CA THR A 53 2.70 4.84 -5.20
C THR A 53 4.06 4.80 -4.55
N VAL A 54 4.96 5.65 -5.03
CA VAL A 54 6.37 5.74 -4.62
C VAL A 54 6.72 7.20 -4.46
N ALA A 55 6.40 7.78 -3.30
CA ALA A 55 6.62 9.21 -3.09
C ALA A 55 7.21 9.53 -1.71
N HIS A 56 7.23 8.57 -0.78
CA HIS A 56 7.46 8.86 0.63
C HIS A 56 8.76 8.23 1.11
N GLY A 57 9.48 8.94 1.99
CA GLY A 57 10.64 8.37 2.66
C GLY A 57 10.22 7.35 3.72
N PRO A 58 11.14 6.51 4.23
CA PRO A 58 10.81 5.44 5.18
C PRO A 58 10.26 5.94 6.54
N GLY A 59 10.52 7.20 6.91
CA GLY A 59 9.99 7.81 8.13
C GLY A 59 8.64 8.52 7.98
N TYR A 60 7.96 8.39 6.82
CA TYR A 60 6.67 9.04 6.60
C TYR A 60 5.56 8.32 7.37
N SER A 61 4.66 9.09 7.98
CA SER A 61 3.49 8.58 8.70
C SER A 61 2.28 9.45 8.39
N ASP A 62 1.14 8.81 8.14
CA ASP A 62 -0.14 9.49 7.92
C ASP A 62 -1.29 8.55 8.32
N TYR A 63 -2.45 9.12 8.68
CA TYR A 63 -3.62 8.35 9.14
C TYR A 63 -4.18 7.40 8.06
N SER A 64 -3.93 7.68 6.79
CA SER A 64 -4.42 6.91 5.65
C SER A 64 -3.43 5.82 5.19
N ILE A 65 -2.35 5.62 5.95
CA ILE A 65 -1.27 4.68 5.65
C ILE A 65 -1.18 3.64 6.77
N GLY A 66 -1.03 2.38 6.37
CA GLY A 66 -0.84 1.26 7.29
C GLY A 66 0.08 0.22 6.71
N CYS A 67 0.15 -0.94 7.37
CA CYS A 67 0.86 -2.10 6.86
C CYS A 67 0.08 -3.38 7.15
N ARG A 68 0.46 -4.45 6.45
CA ARG A 68 0.12 -5.82 6.79
C ARG A 68 1.39 -6.63 6.82
N CYS A 69 1.56 -7.43 7.86
CA CYS A 69 2.71 -8.30 7.98
C CYS A 69 2.50 -9.55 7.11
N ALA A 70 3.62 -10.09 6.64
CA ALA A 70 3.68 -11.40 6.02
C ALA A 70 4.81 -12.20 6.70
N SER A 71 4.74 -13.52 6.60
CA SER A 71 5.78 -14.42 7.06
C SER A 71 5.93 -15.57 6.06
N SER A 72 7.09 -16.19 6.05
CA SER A 72 7.32 -17.44 5.31
C SER A 72 6.54 -18.58 5.97
N PRO A 73 6.13 -19.61 5.19
CA PRO A 73 5.53 -20.83 5.75
C PRO A 73 6.44 -21.54 6.76
#